data_AF-A0A7R8ZVV3-F1
#
_entry.id   AF-A0A7R8ZVV3-F1
#
_cell.length_a   1.000
_cell.length_b   1.000
_cell.length_c   1.000
_cell.angle_alpha   90.00
_cell.angle_beta   90.00
_cell.angle_gamma   90.00
#
_symmetry.space_group_name_H-M   'P 1'
#
loop_
_entity.id
_entity.type
_entity.pdbx_description
1 polymer ?
#
loop_
_entity_poly.entity_id
_entity_poly.type
_entity_poly.pdbx_seq_one_letter_code
_entity_poly.pdbx_strand_id
1 'polypeptide(L)'
;MEAALNNQVNKEMFSSYLYLSMSAYFDSKNLNGMSQWMKLQSQEEYEHAMKFYDFILRVGGEVKLAAIDAPQTEWEGPLAIFEDSLNHERYISKSIHEIMDLAVEEKDHPTKSFLQWFVDEQVEEEDTVQQIVENFKMIGDSKGGLFMFDRELDLEKFMSRKCELTGIGPITGSSISHAHNKTKRRFLPNLHKKKIWVKELNRFVTVKLSSKALKTLAKNGTSELAKLVQTKKIKVS
;
A
#
# COMPACT_ATOMS: atom_id res chain seq x y z
N MET A 1 12.64 -21.89 14.52
CA MET A 1 12.03 -20.56 14.24
C MET A 1 12.98 -19.39 13.86
N GLU A 2 13.88 -18.92 14.74
CA GLU A 2 14.57 -17.60 14.59
C GLU A 2 15.28 -17.39 13.24
N ALA A 3 16.00 -18.39 12.73
CA ALA A 3 16.69 -18.29 11.45
C ALA A 3 15.74 -18.09 10.26
N ALA A 4 14.54 -18.70 10.31
CA ALA A 4 13.52 -18.55 9.29
C ALA A 4 12.93 -17.12 9.30
N LEU A 5 12.66 -16.57 10.48
CA LEU A 5 12.19 -15.18 10.60
C LEU A 5 13.25 -14.18 10.11
N ASN A 6 14.52 -14.38 10.45
CA ASN A 6 15.61 -13.54 9.94
C ASN A 6 15.76 -13.63 8.42
N ASN A 7 15.59 -14.83 7.84
CA ASN A 7 15.58 -14.99 6.40
C ASN A 7 14.41 -14.21 5.77
N GLN A 8 13.23 -14.25 6.40
CA GLN A 8 12.06 -13.49 5.92
C GLN A 8 12.32 -11.98 5.94
N VAL A 9 12.95 -11.42 6.99
CA VAL A 9 13.37 -10.02 7.01
C VAL A 9 14.19 -9.68 5.76
N ASN A 10 15.14 -10.54 5.38
CA ASN A 10 15.96 -10.30 4.19
C ASN A 10 15.16 -10.39 2.89
N LYS A 11 14.19 -11.31 2.80
CA LYS A 11 13.30 -11.43 1.65
C LYS A 11 12.45 -10.17 1.48
N GLU A 12 11.82 -9.65 2.54
CA GLU A 12 11.01 -8.42 2.45
C GLU A 12 11.88 -7.19 2.12
N MET A 13 13.10 -7.12 2.67
CA MET A 13 14.06 -6.08 2.29
C MET A 13 14.44 -6.16 0.80
N PHE A 14 14.61 -7.38 0.27
CA PHE A 14 14.84 -7.58 -1.15
C PHE A 14 13.60 -7.23 -1.99
N SER A 15 12.39 -7.61 -1.57
CA SER A 15 11.12 -7.20 -2.21
C SER A 15 11.03 -5.68 -2.32
N SER A 16 11.33 -4.96 -1.24
CA SER A 16 11.41 -3.50 -1.22
C SER A 16 12.37 -2.96 -2.27
N TYR A 17 13.57 -3.55 -2.39
CA TYR A 17 14.58 -3.09 -3.33
C TYR A 17 14.24 -3.45 -4.80
N LEU A 18 13.62 -4.62 -5.02
CA LEU A 18 13.11 -5.05 -6.32
C LEU A 18 12.04 -4.07 -6.83
N TYR A 19 11.06 -3.72 -5.99
CA TYR A 19 10.04 -2.73 -6.35
C TYR A 19 10.61 -1.34 -6.61
N LEU A 20 11.66 -0.94 -5.89
CA LEU A 20 12.38 0.29 -6.19
C LEU A 20 13.05 0.25 -7.58
N SER A 21 13.60 -0.91 -7.97
CA SER A 21 14.18 -1.12 -9.30
C SER A 21 13.12 -1.04 -10.40
N MET A 22 11.97 -1.69 -10.19
CA MET A 22 10.81 -1.61 -11.10
C MET A 22 10.31 -0.16 -11.24
N SER A 23 10.27 0.59 -10.14
CA SER A 23 9.94 2.02 -10.17
C SER A 23 10.93 2.83 -11.03
N ALA A 24 12.23 2.57 -10.89
CA ALA A 24 13.27 3.23 -11.67
C ALA A 24 13.12 2.93 -13.18
N TYR A 25 12.75 1.71 -13.54
CA TYR A 25 12.40 1.36 -14.92
C TYR A 25 11.24 2.22 -15.42
N PHE A 26 10.13 2.31 -14.67
CA PHE A 26 8.97 3.10 -15.08
C PHE A 26 9.27 4.60 -15.19
N ASP A 27 10.06 5.16 -14.28
CA ASP A 27 10.55 6.55 -14.37
C ASP A 27 11.32 6.78 -15.68
N SER A 28 12.20 5.84 -16.07
CA SER A 28 12.97 5.94 -17.32
C SER A 28 12.09 5.96 -18.59
N LYS A 29 10.87 5.43 -18.49
CA LYS A 29 9.89 5.35 -19.58
C LYS A 29 8.80 6.43 -19.48
N ASN A 30 8.88 7.34 -18.50
CA ASN A 30 7.85 8.35 -18.20
C ASN A 30 6.47 7.76 -17.84
N LEU A 31 6.43 6.56 -17.25
CA LEU A 31 5.21 5.92 -16.73
C LEU A 31 5.07 6.25 -15.24
N ASN A 32 4.66 7.49 -14.97
CA ASN A 32 4.74 8.08 -13.64
C ASN A 32 3.82 7.40 -12.63
N GLY A 33 2.62 6.98 -13.04
CA GLY A 33 1.69 6.36 -12.11
C GLY A 33 2.14 4.98 -11.66
N MET A 34 2.61 4.16 -12.59
CA MET A 34 3.23 2.86 -12.29
C MET A 34 4.48 3.02 -11.42
N SER A 35 5.33 4.01 -11.73
CA SER A 35 6.50 4.34 -10.90
C SER A 35 6.11 4.68 -9.46
N GLN A 36 5.07 5.51 -9.26
CA GLN A 36 4.60 5.87 -7.93
C GLN A 36 3.97 4.69 -7.20
N TRP A 37 3.21 3.85 -7.90
CA TRP A 37 2.64 2.63 -7.34
C TRP A 37 3.75 1.70 -6.82
N MET A 38 4.80 1.46 -7.62
CA MET A 38 5.95 0.65 -7.21
C MET A 38 6.73 1.25 -6.02
N LYS A 39 6.86 2.58 -5.94
CA LYS A 39 7.46 3.24 -4.76
C LYS A 39 6.64 3.02 -3.48
N LEU A 40 5.31 2.93 -3.60
CA LEU A 40 4.45 2.63 -2.46
C LEU A 40 4.63 1.19 -2.02
N GLN A 41 4.60 0.23 -2.95
CA GLN A 41 4.86 -1.18 -2.61
C GLN A 41 6.24 -1.35 -1.99
N SER A 42 7.28 -0.71 -2.54
CA SER A 42 8.62 -0.71 -1.95
C SER A 42 8.63 -0.24 -0.49
N GLN A 43 7.83 0.77 -0.14
CA GLN A 43 7.71 1.25 1.23
C GLN A 43 6.92 0.27 2.13
N GLU A 44 5.85 -0.34 1.60
CA GLU A 44 5.05 -1.35 2.31
C GLU A 44 5.90 -2.58 2.63
N GLU A 45 6.70 -3.08 1.70
CA GLU A 45 7.62 -4.22 1.95
C GLU A 45 8.71 -3.90 2.98
N TYR A 46 9.21 -2.66 2.98
CA TYR A 46 10.11 -2.24 4.03
C TYR A 46 9.42 -2.28 5.40
N GLU A 47 8.15 -1.85 5.49
CA GLU A 47 7.37 -1.95 6.72
C GLU A 47 7.10 -3.40 7.12
N HIS A 48 6.94 -4.33 6.17
CA HIS A 48 6.85 -5.77 6.43
C HIS A 48 8.13 -6.32 7.04
N ALA A 49 9.28 -5.99 6.45
CA ALA A 49 10.58 -6.35 6.98
C ALA A 49 10.75 -5.86 8.43
N MET A 50 10.34 -4.62 8.70
CA MET A 50 10.44 -4.03 10.04
C MET A 50 9.48 -4.68 11.04
N LYS A 51 8.29 -5.13 10.63
CA LYS A 51 7.40 -5.90 11.51
C LYS A 51 8.02 -7.23 11.93
N PHE A 52 8.67 -7.94 11.01
CA PHE A 52 9.43 -9.16 11.34
C PHE A 52 10.61 -8.85 12.28
N TYR A 53 11.39 -7.83 11.95
CA TYR A 53 12.50 -7.34 12.77
C TYR A 53 12.06 -7.10 14.22
N ASP A 54 11.01 -6.30 14.41
CA ASP A 54 10.49 -5.93 15.72
C ASP A 54 9.90 -7.13 16.47
N PHE A 55 9.27 -8.06 15.74
CA PHE A 55 8.73 -9.28 16.32
C PHE A 55 9.82 -10.18 16.88
N ILE A 56 10.91 -10.42 16.12
CA ILE A 56 12.06 -11.21 16.57
C ILE A 56 12.60 -10.68 17.90
N LEU A 57 12.83 -9.37 17.99
CA LEU A 57 13.30 -8.74 19.23
C LEU A 57 12.30 -8.87 20.38
N ARG A 58 11.00 -8.76 20.09
CA ARG A 58 9.94 -8.85 21.11
C ARG A 58 9.85 -10.24 21.75
N VAL A 59 10.13 -11.29 20.99
CA VAL A 59 10.17 -12.68 21.51
C VAL A 59 11.53 -13.06 22.09
N GLY A 60 12.46 -12.10 22.19
CA GLY A 60 13.78 -12.29 22.79
C GLY A 60 14.82 -12.92 21.86
N GLY A 61 14.56 -12.95 20.55
CA GLY A 61 15.50 -13.42 19.54
C GLY A 61 16.52 -12.36 19.11
N GLU A 62 17.49 -12.77 18.31
CA GLU A 62 18.52 -11.92 17.73
C GLU A 62 18.23 -11.63 16.25
N VAL A 63 18.35 -10.36 15.83
CA VAL A 63 18.24 -9.99 14.41
C VAL A 63 19.61 -10.03 13.74
N LYS A 64 19.68 -10.74 12.60
CA LYS A 64 20.86 -10.90 11.74
C LYS A 64 20.52 -10.44 10.33
N LEU A 65 20.94 -9.22 10.00
CA LEU A 65 20.76 -8.64 8.67
C LEU A 65 21.79 -9.22 7.71
N ALA A 66 21.30 -9.92 6.69
CA ALA A 66 22.14 -10.47 5.63
C ALA A 66 22.40 -9.44 4.52
N ALA A 67 23.28 -9.79 3.58
CA ALA A 67 23.44 -9.00 2.38
C ALA A 67 22.17 -9.08 1.51
N ILE A 68 21.82 -7.95 0.90
CA ILE A 68 20.71 -7.85 -0.06
C ILE A 68 21.32 -7.91 -1.45
N ASP A 69 20.86 -8.87 -2.26
CA ASP A 69 21.33 -9.03 -3.64
C ASP A 69 20.83 -7.89 -4.53
N ALA A 70 21.56 -7.64 -5.63
CA ALA A 70 21.14 -6.66 -6.62
C ALA A 70 19.85 -7.14 -7.33
N PRO A 71 18.81 -6.30 -7.44
CA PRO A 71 17.58 -6.67 -8.11
C PRO A 71 17.78 -6.66 -9.63
N GLN A 72 16.86 -7.33 -10.33
CA GLN A 72 16.74 -7.18 -11.79
C GLN A 72 16.50 -5.72 -12.17
N THR A 73 17.00 -5.29 -13.33
CA THR A 73 16.90 -3.89 -13.80
C THR A 73 16.33 -3.75 -15.21
N GLU A 74 16.11 -4.86 -15.91
CA GLU A 74 15.65 -4.87 -17.30
C GLU A 74 14.42 -5.77 -17.45
N TRP A 75 13.45 -5.31 -18.23
CA TRP A 75 12.22 -6.04 -18.55
C TRP A 75 11.78 -5.68 -19.96
N GLU A 76 11.04 -6.59 -20.60
CA GLU A 76 10.51 -6.39 -21.97
C GLU A 76 9.44 -5.29 -22.05
N GLY A 77 8.76 -4.99 -20.94
CA GLY A 77 7.72 -3.98 -20.88
C GLY A 77 6.97 -3.94 -19.55
N PRO A 78 5.98 -3.04 -19.41
CA PRO A 78 5.17 -2.91 -18.20
C PRO A 78 4.46 -4.20 -17.77
N LEU A 79 3.86 -4.94 -18.71
CA LEU A 79 3.18 -6.20 -18.39
C LEU A 79 4.16 -7.21 -17.79
N ALA A 80 5.35 -7.37 -18.36
CA ALA A 80 6.37 -8.28 -17.84
C ALA A 80 6.77 -7.94 -16.40
N ILE A 81 6.84 -6.65 -16.05
CA ILE A 81 7.13 -6.21 -14.68
C ILE A 81 6.03 -6.61 -13.71
N PHE A 82 4.76 -6.42 -14.05
CA PHE A 82 3.65 -6.78 -13.15
C PHE A 82 3.45 -8.29 -13.07
N GLU A 83 3.75 -9.04 -14.13
CA GLU A 83 3.78 -10.51 -14.08
C GLU A 83 4.92 -11.02 -13.18
N ASP A 84 6.10 -10.39 -13.26
CA ASP A 84 7.23 -10.66 -12.37
C ASP A 84 6.90 -10.31 -10.91
N SER A 85 6.26 -9.15 -10.69
CA SER A 85 5.75 -8.74 -9.36
C SER A 85 4.79 -9.78 -8.79
N LEU A 86 3.82 -10.25 -9.58
CA LEU A 86 2.86 -11.27 -9.15
C LEU A 86 3.54 -12.60 -8.79
N ASN A 87 4.54 -13.01 -9.58
CA ASN A 87 5.30 -14.22 -9.29
C ASN A 87 6.14 -14.06 -8.02
N HIS A 88 6.70 -12.87 -7.80
CA HIS A 88 7.44 -12.52 -6.59
C HIS A 88 6.52 -12.54 -5.36
N GLU A 89 5.32 -11.94 -5.43
CA GLU A 89 4.34 -12.00 -4.34
C GLU A 89 3.96 -13.43 -3.98
N ARG A 90 3.67 -14.28 -4.97
CA ARG A 90 3.42 -15.71 -4.73
C ARG A 90 4.59 -16.44 -4.09
N TYR A 91 5.81 -16.04 -4.42
CA TYR A 91 7.02 -16.56 -3.79
C TYR A 91 7.12 -16.14 -2.32
N ILE A 92 6.83 -14.87 -2.01
CA ILE A 92 6.80 -14.34 -0.64
C ILE A 92 5.70 -15.03 0.18
N SER A 93 4.47 -15.13 -0.34
CA SER A 93 3.36 -15.87 0.28
C SER A 93 3.74 -17.31 0.60
N LYS A 94 4.37 -18.01 -0.35
CA LYS A 94 4.84 -19.38 -0.12
C LYS A 94 5.86 -19.42 1.03
N SER A 95 6.79 -18.48 1.08
CA SER A 95 7.76 -18.43 2.17
C SER A 95 7.12 -18.17 3.53
N ILE A 96 6.09 -17.32 3.59
CA ILE A 96 5.31 -17.08 4.82
C ILE A 96 4.57 -18.36 5.25
N HIS A 97 3.97 -19.09 4.30
CA HIS A 97 3.33 -20.38 4.58
C HIS A 97 4.32 -21.42 5.13
N GLU A 98 5.54 -21.49 4.59
CA GLU A 98 6.59 -22.39 5.10
C GLU A 98 6.95 -22.06 6.56
N ILE A 99 7.00 -20.78 6.94
CA ILE A 99 7.26 -20.36 8.34
C ILE A 99 6.04 -20.65 9.22
N MET A 100 4.82 -20.47 8.69
CA MET A 100 3.57 -20.78 9.40
C MET A 100 3.49 -22.28 9.72
N ASP A 101 3.80 -23.14 8.75
CA ASP A 101 3.83 -24.59 8.93
C ASP A 101 4.87 -25.00 9.98
N LEU A 102 6.08 -24.41 9.92
CA LEU A 102 7.11 -24.60 10.93
C LEU A 102 6.65 -24.16 12.32
N ALA A 103 5.93 -23.03 12.43
CA ALA A 103 5.42 -22.53 13.70
C ALA A 103 4.36 -23.48 14.29
N VAL A 104 3.53 -24.09 13.45
CA VAL A 104 2.57 -25.11 13.86
C VAL A 104 3.29 -26.38 14.34
N GLU A 105 4.31 -26.84 13.61
CA GLU A 105 5.10 -28.02 13.95
C GLU A 105 5.85 -27.85 15.28
N GLU A 106 6.54 -26.72 15.45
CA GLU A 106 7.28 -26.37 16.68
C GLU A 106 6.35 -25.98 17.84
N LYS A 107 5.03 -25.88 17.61
CA LYS A 107 4.02 -25.35 18.55
C LYS A 107 4.35 -23.94 19.05
N ASP A 108 4.98 -23.13 18.19
CA ASP A 108 5.27 -21.72 18.42
C ASP A 108 4.00 -20.88 18.19
N HIS A 109 3.15 -20.85 19.22
CA HIS A 109 1.90 -20.10 19.18
C HIS A 109 2.07 -18.59 18.97
N PRO A 110 3.06 -17.89 19.59
CA PRO A 110 3.33 -16.49 19.31
C PRO A 110 3.60 -16.23 17.82
N THR A 111 4.51 -16.99 17.21
CA THR A 111 4.87 -16.80 15.80
C THR A 111 3.70 -17.13 14.88
N LYS A 112 2.95 -18.19 15.16
CA LYS A 112 1.71 -18.51 14.45
C LYS A 112 0.71 -17.34 14.48
N SER A 113 0.48 -16.76 15.65
CA SER A 113 -0.45 -15.64 15.80
C SER A 113 0.03 -14.38 15.06
N PHE A 114 1.33 -14.15 15.02
CA PHE A 114 1.94 -13.03 14.31
C PHE A 114 1.80 -13.18 12.79
N LEU A 115 2.10 -14.37 12.26
CA LEU A 115 2.06 -14.65 10.82
C LEU A 115 0.65 -14.61 10.22
N GLN A 116 -0.41 -14.77 11.02
CA GLN A 116 -1.79 -14.70 10.51
C GLN A 116 -2.08 -13.36 9.81
N TRP A 117 -1.54 -12.25 10.33
CA TRP A 117 -1.69 -10.96 9.68
C TRP A 117 -1.06 -10.95 8.28
N PHE A 118 0.14 -11.51 8.13
CA PHE A 118 0.83 -11.59 6.84
C PHE A 118 0.11 -12.51 5.86
N VAL A 119 -0.40 -13.65 6.32
CA VAL A 119 -1.19 -14.54 5.46
C VAL A 119 -2.42 -13.82 4.90
N ASP A 120 -3.13 -13.07 5.74
CA ASP A 120 -4.30 -12.31 5.30
C ASP A 120 -3.92 -11.14 4.37
N GLU A 121 -2.80 -10.45 4.64
CA GLU A 121 -2.31 -9.34 3.84
C GLU A 121 -1.88 -9.80 2.43
N GLN A 122 -1.05 -10.85 2.33
CA GLN A 122 -0.58 -11.36 1.05
C GLN A 122 -1.72 -11.80 0.12
N VAL A 123 -2.86 -12.24 0.66
CA VAL A 123 -4.04 -12.57 -0.17
C VAL A 123 -4.59 -11.33 -0.87
N GLU A 124 -4.62 -10.18 -0.19
CA GLU A 124 -5.10 -8.92 -0.76
C GLU A 124 -4.06 -8.31 -1.72
N GLU A 125 -2.76 -8.48 -1.43
CA GLU A 125 -1.67 -8.04 -2.32
C GLU A 125 -1.64 -8.83 -3.62
N GLU A 126 -1.69 -10.17 -3.55
CA GLU A 126 -1.77 -11.03 -4.73
C GLU A 126 -3.00 -10.72 -5.58
N ASP A 127 -4.18 -10.51 -4.98
CA ASP A 127 -5.41 -10.13 -5.70
C ASP A 127 -5.24 -8.77 -6.40
N THR A 128 -4.65 -7.80 -5.71
CA THR A 128 -4.41 -6.46 -6.28
C THR A 128 -3.47 -6.53 -7.49
N VAL A 129 -2.34 -7.23 -7.38
CA VAL A 129 -1.39 -7.37 -8.49
C VAL A 129 -1.99 -8.20 -9.63
N GLN A 130 -2.73 -9.27 -9.32
CA GLN A 130 -3.44 -10.09 -10.31
C GLN A 130 -4.43 -9.26 -11.13
N GLN A 131 -5.22 -8.39 -10.49
CA GLN A 131 -6.13 -7.48 -11.18
C GLN A 131 -5.40 -6.51 -12.11
N ILE A 132 -4.23 -5.99 -11.70
CA ILE A 132 -3.40 -5.14 -12.55
C ILE A 132 -2.93 -5.91 -13.79
N VAL A 133 -2.43 -7.14 -13.62
CA VAL A 133 -2.00 -8.00 -14.74
C VAL A 133 -3.15 -8.28 -15.70
N GLU A 134 -4.35 -8.57 -15.18
CA GLU A 134 -5.54 -8.80 -15.99
C GLU A 134 -5.96 -7.55 -16.78
N ASN A 135 -5.88 -6.37 -16.15
CA ASN A 135 -6.14 -5.08 -16.82
C ASN A 135 -5.15 -4.85 -17.97
N PHE A 136 -3.85 -5.14 -17.79
CA PHE A 136 -2.89 -5.07 -18.88
C PHE A 136 -3.24 -6.02 -20.02
N LYS A 137 -3.63 -7.26 -19.71
CA LYS A 137 -4.06 -8.24 -20.72
C LYS A 137 -5.29 -7.76 -21.49
N MET A 138 -6.23 -7.08 -20.83
CA MET A 138 -7.39 -6.46 -21.48
C MET A 138 -7.01 -5.27 -22.36
N ILE A 139 -6.03 -4.46 -21.97
CA ILE A 139 -5.55 -3.30 -22.75
C ILE A 139 -4.85 -3.75 -24.05
N GLY A 140 -4.08 -4.83 -24.00
CA GLY A 140 -3.28 -5.31 -25.13
C GLY A 140 -2.28 -4.25 -25.61
N ASP A 141 -2.17 -4.06 -26.93
CA ASP A 141 -1.20 -3.13 -27.54
C ASP A 141 -1.67 -1.66 -27.60
N SER A 142 -2.79 -1.33 -26.94
CA SER A 142 -3.36 0.01 -26.99
C SER A 142 -2.53 1.03 -26.20
N LYS A 143 -1.76 1.86 -26.92
CA LYS A 143 -1.01 2.98 -26.32
C LYS A 143 -1.90 3.95 -25.54
N GLY A 144 -3.12 4.18 -26.03
CA GLY A 144 -4.11 5.03 -25.34
C GLY A 144 -4.60 4.39 -24.05
N GLY A 145 -4.86 3.08 -24.07
CA GLY A 145 -5.24 2.31 -22.88
C GLY A 145 -4.13 2.31 -21.84
N LEU A 146 -2.88 2.08 -22.25
CA LEU A 146 -1.71 2.14 -21.38
C LEU A 146 -1.58 3.51 -20.69
N PHE A 147 -1.72 4.60 -21.45
CA PHE A 147 -1.64 5.95 -20.90
C PHE A 147 -2.76 6.24 -19.89
N MET A 148 -3.98 5.79 -20.16
CA MET A 148 -5.10 5.94 -19.23
C MET A 148 -4.89 5.13 -17.95
N PHE A 149 -4.39 3.91 -18.09
CA PHE A 149 -4.14 3.01 -16.97
C PHE A 149 -2.99 3.50 -16.06
N ASP A 150 -1.88 3.98 -16.64
CA ASP A 150 -0.82 4.64 -15.87
C ASP A 150 -1.37 5.80 -15.04
N ARG A 151 -2.23 6.64 -15.63
CA ARG A 151 -2.88 7.73 -14.89
C ARG A 151 -3.82 7.26 -13.79
N GLU A 152 -4.47 6.11 -13.95
CA GLU A 152 -5.35 5.54 -12.93
C GLU A 152 -4.55 5.07 -11.71
N LEU A 153 -3.41 4.42 -11.92
CA LEU A 153 -2.51 4.00 -10.85
C LEU A 153 -1.92 5.19 -10.07
N ASP A 154 -1.63 6.32 -10.73
CA ASP A 154 -1.28 7.58 -10.04
C ASP A 154 -2.44 8.09 -9.17
N LEU A 155 -3.67 7.93 -9.66
CA LEU A 155 -4.88 8.39 -8.99
C LEU A 155 -5.30 7.49 -7.84
N GLU A 156 -4.87 6.23 -7.73
CA GLU A 156 -5.28 5.32 -6.65
C GLU A 156 -4.91 5.89 -5.26
N LYS A 157 -3.77 6.58 -5.16
CA LYS A 157 -3.34 7.35 -3.99
C LYS A 157 -4.29 8.52 -3.66
N PHE A 158 -4.84 9.18 -4.68
CA PHE A 158 -5.82 10.27 -4.57
C PHE A 158 -7.29 9.79 -4.47
N MET A 159 -7.54 8.54 -4.87
CA MET A 159 -8.84 7.87 -4.94
C MET A 159 -9.13 7.02 -3.72
N SER A 160 -8.14 6.75 -2.86
CA SER A 160 -8.44 6.49 -1.46
C SER A 160 -9.42 7.60 -1.06
N ARG A 161 -10.67 7.23 -0.76
CA ARG A 161 -11.69 8.19 -0.34
C ARG A 161 -11.29 8.64 1.07
N LYS A 162 -10.16 9.32 1.18
CA LYS A 162 -9.61 9.87 2.40
C LYS A 162 -9.89 11.36 2.41
N CYS A 163 -10.32 11.83 3.57
CA CYS A 163 -10.42 13.25 3.83
C CYS A 163 -9.01 13.83 3.91
N GLU A 164 -8.71 14.86 3.12
CA GLU A 164 -7.36 15.46 3.10
C GLU A 164 -6.99 16.14 4.42
N LEU A 165 -7.97 16.61 5.20
CA LEU A 165 -7.72 17.21 6.52
C LEU A 165 -7.63 16.16 7.64
N THR A 166 -8.58 15.23 7.69
CA THR A 166 -8.75 14.33 8.85
C THR A 166 -8.24 12.91 8.61
N GLY A 167 -7.76 12.58 7.41
CA GLY A 167 -7.27 11.24 7.04
C GLY A 167 -8.35 10.14 6.95
N ILE A 168 -9.57 10.39 7.43
CA ILE A 168 -10.68 9.42 7.45
C ILE A 168 -10.91 8.83 6.07
N GLY A 169 -10.68 7.53 5.95
CA GLY A 169 -10.88 6.71 4.75
C GLY A 169 -12.14 5.82 4.83
N PRO A 170 -12.35 4.96 3.81
CA PRO A 170 -13.31 3.87 3.90
C PRO A 170 -13.01 2.95 5.08
N ILE A 171 -14.04 2.54 5.80
CA ILE A 171 -13.93 1.54 6.88
C ILE A 171 -14.71 0.28 6.49
N THR A 172 -14.20 -0.89 6.86
CA THR A 172 -14.88 -2.17 6.72
C THR A 172 -15.69 -2.45 7.98
N GLY A 173 -16.89 -3.03 7.82
CA GLY A 173 -17.73 -3.43 8.93
C GLY A 173 -18.88 -4.29 8.46
N SER A 174 -19.90 -4.46 9.31
CA SER A 174 -21.07 -5.27 8.98
C SER A 174 -22.33 -4.41 8.88
N SER A 175 -23.16 -4.66 7.88
CA SER A 175 -24.56 -4.27 7.90
C SER A 175 -25.31 -5.27 8.79
N ILE A 176 -25.97 -4.78 9.83
CA ILE A 176 -26.74 -5.60 10.77
C ILE A 176 -28.22 -5.39 10.44
N SER A 177 -28.93 -6.45 10.05
CA SER A 177 -30.39 -6.37 9.87
C SER A 177 -31.11 -6.26 11.21
N HIS A 178 -32.39 -5.91 11.21
CA HIS A 178 -33.23 -5.96 12.43
C HIS A 178 -33.28 -7.36 13.05
N ALA A 179 -33.06 -8.41 12.26
CA ALA A 179 -32.93 -9.79 12.71
C ALA A 179 -31.49 -10.16 13.15
N HIS A 180 -30.60 -9.18 13.34
CA HIS A 180 -29.19 -9.35 13.69
C HIS A 180 -28.33 -10.14 12.68
N ASN A 181 -28.78 -10.31 11.43
CA ASN A 181 -27.95 -10.90 10.39
C ASN A 181 -26.86 -9.92 9.96
N LYS A 182 -25.60 -10.38 10.02
CA LYS A 182 -24.42 -9.59 9.70
C LYS A 182 -23.96 -9.88 8.28
N THR A 183 -23.92 -8.86 7.42
CA THR A 183 -23.34 -8.95 6.07
C THR A 183 -22.14 -8.01 5.97
N LYS A 184 -20.99 -8.46 5.47
CA LYS A 184 -19.80 -7.61 5.29
C LYS A 184 -20.16 -6.44 4.35
N ARG A 185 -19.77 -5.21 4.73
CA ARG A 185 -20.01 -3.99 3.96
C ARG A 185 -18.86 -3.00 4.15
N ARG A 186 -18.53 -2.28 3.08
CA ARG A 186 -17.63 -1.12 3.11
C ARG A 186 -18.43 0.16 3.33
N PHE A 187 -18.05 0.94 4.34
CA PHE A 187 -18.63 2.26 4.60
C PHE A 187 -17.73 3.33 4.00
N LEU A 188 -18.27 4.06 3.03
CA LEU A 188 -17.54 5.11 2.32
C LEU A 188 -17.76 6.46 3.02
N PRO A 189 -16.71 7.24 3.30
CA PRO A 189 -16.88 8.57 3.86
C PRO A 189 -17.53 9.49 2.83
N ASN A 190 -18.42 10.36 3.32
CA ASN A 190 -19.07 11.38 2.52
C ASN A 190 -18.09 12.55 2.28
N LEU A 191 -17.41 12.51 1.14
CA LEU A 191 -16.38 13.48 0.76
C LEU A 191 -16.90 14.48 -0.26
N HIS A 192 -16.56 15.74 -0.05
CA HIS A 192 -16.93 16.86 -0.92
C HIS A 192 -15.68 17.63 -1.34
N LYS A 193 -15.59 17.96 -2.63
CA LYS A 193 -14.58 18.89 -3.14
C LYS A 193 -15.04 20.32 -2.89
N LYS A 194 -14.24 21.12 -2.17
CA LYS A 194 -14.55 22.52 -1.82
C LYS A 194 -13.32 23.41 -2.01
N LYS A 195 -13.57 24.64 -2.46
CA LYS A 195 -12.57 25.72 -2.55
C LYS A 195 -12.67 26.57 -1.30
N ILE A 196 -11.60 26.63 -0.51
CA ILE A 196 -11.56 27.26 0.82
C ILE A 196 -10.49 28.36 0.81
N TRP A 197 -10.82 29.53 1.34
CA TRP A 197 -9.86 30.61 1.56
C TRP A 197 -8.99 30.28 2.78
N VAL A 198 -7.68 30.14 2.59
CA VAL A 198 -6.74 29.83 3.68
C VAL A 198 -5.97 31.10 4.04
N LYS A 199 -6.25 31.65 5.21
CA LYS A 199 -5.70 32.94 5.65
C LYS A 199 -4.18 32.92 5.74
N GLU A 200 -3.62 31.82 6.24
CA GLU A 200 -2.19 31.62 6.46
C GLU A 200 -1.39 31.52 5.15
N LEU A 201 -2.06 31.18 4.04
CA LEU A 201 -1.45 31.06 2.71
C LEU A 201 -1.84 32.22 1.78
N ASN A 202 -2.72 33.10 2.25
CA ASN A 202 -3.31 34.20 1.49
C ASN A 202 -3.82 33.80 0.08
N ARG A 203 -4.41 32.62 -0.04
CA ARG A 203 -4.93 32.09 -1.30
C ARG A 203 -6.09 31.13 -1.10
N PHE A 204 -6.85 30.91 -2.17
CA PHE A 204 -7.79 29.81 -2.22
C PHE A 204 -7.06 28.48 -2.42
N VAL A 205 -7.59 27.46 -1.78
CA VAL A 205 -7.10 26.08 -1.82
C VAL A 205 -8.29 25.17 -2.12
N THR A 206 -8.20 24.35 -3.15
CA THR A 206 -9.21 23.32 -3.42
C THR A 206 -8.83 22.01 -2.74
N VAL A 207 -9.73 21.51 -1.89
CA VAL A 207 -9.52 20.31 -1.07
C VAL A 207 -10.74 19.38 -1.05
N LYS A 208 -10.51 18.08 -0.88
CA LYS A 208 -11.52 17.02 -0.74
C LYS A 208 -11.68 16.65 0.73
N LEU A 209 -12.81 17.05 1.32
CA LEU A 209 -13.05 16.99 2.76
C LEU A 209 -14.30 16.20 3.12
N SER A 210 -14.26 15.50 4.24
CA SER A 210 -15.45 14.89 4.84
C SER A 210 -16.40 15.94 5.43
N SER A 211 -17.67 15.61 5.58
CA SER A 211 -18.63 16.48 6.27
C SER A 211 -18.20 16.86 7.69
N LYS A 212 -17.48 15.96 8.40
CA LYS A 212 -16.90 16.24 9.73
C LYS A 212 -15.72 17.23 9.66
N ALA A 213 -14.87 17.08 8.66
CA ALA A 213 -13.75 17.98 8.43
C ALA A 213 -14.22 19.40 8.09
N LEU A 214 -15.28 19.55 7.28
CA LEU A 214 -15.89 20.85 7.00
C LEU A 214 -16.41 21.54 8.28
N LYS A 215 -17.08 20.80 9.17
CA LYS A 215 -17.51 21.33 10.48
C LYS A 215 -16.32 21.74 11.35
N THR A 216 -15.22 20.99 11.29
CA THR A 216 -14.00 21.28 12.05
C THR A 216 -13.33 22.55 11.56
N LEU A 217 -13.21 22.75 10.24
CA LEU A 217 -12.68 24.00 9.67
C LEU A 217 -13.54 25.21 10.03
N ALA A 218 -14.86 25.06 10.01
CA ALA A 218 -15.77 26.14 10.40
C ALA A 218 -15.59 26.57 11.87
N LYS A 219 -15.21 25.63 12.75
CA LYS A 219 -15.02 25.88 14.19
C LYS A 219 -13.61 26.36 14.53
N ASN A 220 -12.60 25.75 13.93
CA ASN A 220 -11.18 25.91 14.34
C ASN A 220 -10.35 26.75 13.35
N GLY A 221 -10.93 27.15 12.22
CA GLY A 221 -10.23 27.89 11.17
C GLY A 221 -9.38 27.01 10.24
N THR A 222 -8.51 27.64 9.44
CA THR A 222 -7.75 26.99 8.35
C THR A 222 -6.29 26.68 8.67
N SER A 223 -5.86 26.89 9.91
CA SER A 223 -4.46 26.78 10.31
C SER A 223 -3.86 25.38 10.09
N GLU A 224 -4.62 24.34 10.43
CA GLU A 224 -4.22 22.94 10.21
C GLU A 224 -4.10 22.61 8.71
N LEU A 225 -5.06 23.11 7.90
CA LEU A 225 -5.03 22.96 6.46
C LEU A 225 -3.78 23.64 5.86
N ALA A 226 -3.43 24.83 6.35
CA ALA A 226 -2.23 25.54 5.92
C ALA A 226 -0.95 24.75 6.20
N LYS A 227 -0.82 24.16 7.40
CA LYS A 227 0.32 23.30 7.77
C LYS A 227 0.44 22.09 6.83
N LEU A 228 -0.68 21.42 6.55
CA LEU A 228 -0.69 20.24 5.68
C LEU A 228 -0.31 20.58 4.23
N VAL A 229 -0.71 21.76 3.74
CA VAL A 229 -0.31 22.25 2.42
C VAL A 229 1.17 22.63 2.38
N GLN A 230 1.68 23.33 3.41
CA GLN A 230 3.10 23.72 3.48
C GLN A 230 4.04 22.52 3.58
N THR A 231 3.64 21.49 4.33
CA THR A 231 4.39 20.23 4.48
C THR A 231 4.26 19.29 3.28
N LYS A 232 3.60 19.73 2.19
CA LYS A 232 3.33 18.93 0.97
C LYS A 232 2.58 17.62 1.24
N LYS A 233 1.94 17.47 2.41
CA LYS A 233 1.08 16.32 2.71
C LYS A 233 -0.22 16.34 1.93
N ILE A 234 -0.65 17.53 1.45
CA ILE A 234 -1.77 17.69 0.53
C ILE A 234 -1.28 18.45 -0.71
N LYS A 235 -1.41 17.85 -1.90
CA LYS A 235 -1.28 18.56 -3.18
C LYS A 235 -2.59 19.30 -3.46
N VAL A 236 -2.50 20.62 -3.55
CA VAL A 236 -3.67 21.48 -3.77
C VAL A 236 -3.56 22.16 -5.13
N SER A 237 -4.65 22.11 -5.90
CA SER A 237 -4.82 22.88 -7.15
C SER A 237 -5.27 24.30 -6.85
#